data_AF-A0A671MW86-F1
#
_entry.id   AF-A0A671MW86-F1
#
_cell.length_a   1.000
_cell.length_b   1.000
_cell.length_c   1.000
_cell.angle_alpha   90.00
_cell.angle_beta   90.00
_cell.angle_gamma   90.00
#
_symmetry.space_group_name_H-M   'P 1'
#
loop_
_entity.id
_entity.type
_entity.pdbx_description
1 polymer ?
#
loop_
_entity_poly.entity_id
_entity_poly.type
_entity_poly.pdbx_seq_one_letter_code
_entity_poly.pdbx_strand_id
1 'polypeptide(L)'
;MFSTKLCCIKGFSSNPLLFLKSFKRVLPSLSHGHCTVTNTLEAQCKSKPQKQVCKTVLKHFDAQYSEELGEQWRSARWDVLLNPLSWQYGVLLNRFCDLTNLKQCLTELGYTTLLPQTHPESHSQTAPTPLQCFIHRDPVRIPTQNHHPGWLKQYYLLNAASLLPVLSLNVKEGEHVLDLCAAPGGKSLAVLQTATPGLLHCNEVDQHRHDWLLKTLESYVPPTLRHLLSVTHLDGRSIGSMRPAAYDKVLVDAPCSNDRSWLYTPDTHQGEMWLKERTQLPLLQKELLCSALAAVCPGGVVVYSTCTMSQAENQSVVEAVLASYQGVELLELEQHLIDSLSDHFCFAHFHPSVGQLVIPQKGKTWGPMYVSRLRRIY
;
A
#
# COMPACT_ATOMS: atom_id res chain seq x y z
N MET A 1 9.29 -5.21 27.41
CA MET A 1 9.23 -3.76 27.69
C MET A 1 9.89 -3.04 26.52
N PHE A 2 9.15 -2.81 25.43
CA PHE A 2 9.64 -2.05 24.28
C PHE A 2 9.10 -0.62 24.42
N SER A 3 10.00 0.34 24.64
CA SER A 3 9.70 1.76 24.77
C SER A 3 9.97 2.44 23.42
N THR A 4 8.94 2.63 22.61
CA THR A 4 8.98 3.43 21.39
C THR A 4 8.83 4.91 21.74
N LYS A 5 9.93 5.68 21.69
CA LYS A 5 9.90 7.15 21.78
C LYS A 5 10.12 7.78 20.39
N LEU A 6 9.06 8.46 19.96
CA LEU A 6 8.90 9.58 19.02
C LEU A 6 10.15 10.28 18.46
N CYS A 7 10.04 10.72 17.20
CA CYS A 7 10.68 11.95 16.73
C CYS A 7 9.65 12.87 16.05
N CYS A 8 9.21 13.89 16.78
CA CYS A 8 8.50 15.07 16.28
C CYS A 8 9.52 16.14 15.89
N ILE A 9 9.45 16.69 14.67
CA ILE A 9 10.40 17.71 14.19
C ILE A 9 9.80 19.13 14.36
N LYS A 10 10.50 20.00 15.10
CA LYS A 10 10.35 21.48 15.13
C LYS A 10 11.74 22.17 15.16
N GLY A 11 11.88 23.31 14.46
CA GLY A 11 12.96 24.33 14.52
C GLY A 11 13.95 24.28 13.33
N PHE A 12 14.20 25.28 12.46
CA PHE A 12 14.46 26.75 12.42
C PHE A 12 15.94 27.10 12.13
N SER A 13 16.16 28.12 11.26
CA SER A 13 17.42 28.85 10.89
C SER A 13 18.26 28.27 9.72
N SER A 14 18.88 29.01 8.77
CA SER A 14 18.67 30.30 8.05
C SER A 14 19.68 30.36 6.87
N ASN A 15 19.35 31.09 5.79
CA ASN A 15 20.17 31.61 4.66
C ASN A 15 20.42 30.79 3.34
N PRO A 16 20.52 31.48 2.17
CA PRO A 16 19.82 31.12 0.91
C PRO A 16 20.70 31.07 -0.37
N LEU A 17 20.04 30.91 -1.55
CA LEU A 17 20.48 31.02 -2.97
C LEU A 17 20.70 29.64 -3.65
N LEU A 18 20.27 29.31 -4.89
CA LEU A 18 19.42 29.90 -5.94
C LEU A 18 19.20 28.83 -7.06
N PHE A 19 18.09 28.92 -7.81
CA PHE A 19 17.72 28.23 -9.10
C PHE A 19 17.47 26.69 -9.06
N LEU A 20 16.44 26.10 -9.71
CA LEU A 20 15.76 26.41 -10.97
C LEU A 20 14.24 26.08 -10.94
N LYS A 21 13.55 26.74 -11.87
CA LYS A 21 12.10 26.83 -12.13
C LYS A 21 11.46 25.53 -12.62
N SER A 22 10.27 25.21 -12.09
CA SER A 22 9.03 24.87 -12.84
C SER A 22 8.20 23.83 -12.09
N PHE A 23 7.25 24.27 -11.25
CA PHE A 23 6.05 23.50 -10.86
C PHE A 23 5.03 24.49 -10.26
N LYS A 24 4.16 25.03 -11.11
CA LYS A 24 2.96 25.79 -10.68
C LYS A 24 1.76 25.28 -11.46
N ARG A 25 1.21 24.15 -11.04
CA ARG A 25 -0.22 23.84 -11.12
C ARG A 25 -0.61 23.25 -9.78
N VAL A 26 -0.94 24.13 -8.84
CA VAL A 26 -1.56 23.76 -7.57
C VAL A 26 -3.04 23.61 -7.86
N LEU A 27 -3.62 22.46 -7.52
CA LEU A 27 -5.07 22.29 -7.50
C LEU A 27 -5.70 23.44 -6.69
N PRO A 28 -6.79 24.08 -7.16
CA PRO A 28 -7.55 24.99 -6.32
C PRO A 28 -7.88 24.31 -4.99
N SER A 29 -7.80 25.04 -3.88
CA SER A 29 -8.35 24.57 -2.62
C SER A 29 -9.83 24.27 -2.83
N LEU A 30 -10.19 22.98 -2.84
CA LEU A 30 -11.58 22.54 -2.88
C LEU A 30 -12.22 22.83 -1.51
N SER A 31 -12.56 24.09 -1.27
CA SER A 31 -13.41 24.50 -0.15
C SER A 31 -14.70 25.08 -0.71
N HIS A 32 -15.83 24.44 -0.34
CA HIS A 32 -17.21 24.90 -0.55
C HIS A 32 -17.62 25.19 -2.00
N GLY A 33 -18.27 24.23 -2.67
CA GLY A 33 -19.38 24.43 -3.63
C GLY A 33 -19.27 25.43 -4.78
N HIS A 34 -18.16 26.14 -4.94
CA HIS A 34 -17.93 27.20 -5.90
C HIS A 34 -16.49 27.11 -6.35
N CYS A 35 -16.29 26.93 -7.65
CA CYS A 35 -14.99 27.01 -8.29
C CYS A 35 -14.59 28.49 -8.40
N THR A 36 -14.17 29.12 -7.30
CA THR A 36 -13.59 30.47 -7.32
C THR A 36 -12.10 30.38 -7.56
N VAL A 37 -11.66 30.83 -8.74
CA VAL A 37 -10.25 31.05 -9.07
C VAL A 37 -9.79 32.33 -8.35
N THR A 38 -9.31 32.21 -7.13
CA THR A 38 -8.60 33.30 -6.44
C THR A 38 -7.10 33.10 -6.58
N ASN A 39 -6.49 34.01 -7.34
CA ASN A 39 -5.05 34.10 -7.56
C ASN A 39 -4.38 34.73 -6.34
N THR A 40 -4.28 34.00 -5.23
CA THR A 40 -3.53 34.48 -4.06
C THR A 40 -3.12 33.31 -3.16
N LEU A 41 -1.84 32.98 -3.18
CA LEU A 41 -0.92 33.17 -2.04
C LEU A 41 0.40 32.43 -2.32
N GLU A 42 1.48 33.20 -2.29
CA GLU A 42 2.84 32.73 -2.11
C GLU A 42 2.94 32.01 -0.75
N ALA A 43 2.68 30.71 -0.74
CA ALA A 43 3.00 29.89 0.42
C ALA A 43 4.51 29.65 0.45
N GLN A 44 5.16 30.26 1.44
CA GLN A 44 6.54 30.04 1.83
C GLN A 44 6.89 28.54 1.76
N CYS A 45 7.60 28.14 0.71
CA CYS A 45 8.21 26.83 0.61
C CYS A 45 9.38 26.83 1.62
N LYS A 46 9.09 26.51 2.89
CA LYS A 46 10.14 26.01 3.78
C LYS A 46 10.73 24.80 3.07
N SER A 47 11.98 24.91 2.63
CA SER A 47 12.70 23.81 2.00
C SER A 47 12.57 22.59 2.91
N LYS A 48 11.83 21.56 2.46
CA LYS A 48 11.88 20.27 3.15
C LYS A 48 13.34 19.81 3.09
N PRO A 49 13.94 19.35 4.20
CA PRO A 49 15.29 18.84 4.18
C PRO A 49 15.40 17.76 3.09
N GLN A 50 16.45 17.86 2.28
CA GLN A 50 16.70 16.92 1.20
C GLN A 50 16.83 15.52 1.82
N LYS A 51 16.03 14.56 1.33
CA LYS A 51 16.06 13.20 1.87
C LYS A 51 17.46 12.61 1.66
N GLN A 52 18.19 12.39 2.74
CA GLN A 52 19.51 11.79 2.70
C GLN A 52 19.39 10.27 2.72
N VAL A 53 20.18 9.61 1.89
CA VAL A 53 20.21 8.14 1.82
C VAL A 53 21.06 7.59 2.95
N CYS A 54 20.54 6.61 3.69
CA CYS A 54 21.28 5.85 4.67
C CYS A 54 22.24 4.90 3.97
N LYS A 55 23.55 5.23 4.04
CA LYS A 55 24.60 4.47 3.34
C LYS A 55 24.71 3.03 3.83
N THR A 56 24.48 2.79 5.12
CA THR A 56 24.57 1.44 5.69
C THR A 56 23.47 0.53 5.17
N VAL A 57 22.22 1.02 5.14
CA VAL A 57 21.09 0.30 4.54
C VAL A 57 21.33 0.08 3.05
N LEU A 58 21.76 1.12 2.32
CA LEU A 58 22.04 0.99 0.89
C LEU A 58 23.12 -0.06 0.60
N LYS A 59 24.23 -0.07 1.35
CA LYS A 59 25.31 -1.06 1.17
C LYS A 59 24.81 -2.48 1.39
N HIS A 60 23.94 -2.68 2.37
CA HIS A 60 23.34 -3.98 2.64
C HIS A 60 22.41 -4.43 1.51
N PHE A 61 21.50 -3.55 1.06
CA PHE A 61 20.65 -3.82 -0.10
C PHE A 61 21.46 -4.05 -1.38
N ASP A 62 22.56 -3.32 -1.58
CA ASP A 62 23.46 -3.54 -2.71
C ASP A 62 24.07 -4.94 -2.72
N ALA A 63 24.52 -5.43 -1.57
CA ALA A 63 25.10 -6.76 -1.46
C ALA A 63 24.04 -7.83 -1.79
N GLN A 64 22.87 -7.75 -1.16
CA GLN A 64 21.82 -8.76 -1.30
C GLN A 64 21.13 -8.69 -2.68
N TYR A 65 20.62 -7.54 -3.08
CA TYR A 65 19.79 -7.43 -4.28
C TYR A 65 20.58 -7.48 -5.59
N SER A 66 21.89 -7.20 -5.56
CA SER A 66 22.74 -7.49 -6.73
C SER A 66 22.84 -8.99 -7.01
N GLU A 67 22.84 -9.82 -5.96
CA GLU A 67 22.83 -11.28 -6.08
C GLU A 67 21.45 -11.80 -6.46
N GLU A 68 20.38 -11.32 -5.80
CA GLU A 68 19.01 -11.81 -6.02
C GLU A 68 18.39 -11.33 -7.35
N LEU A 69 18.69 -10.11 -7.80
CA LEU A 69 17.97 -9.45 -8.91
C LEU A 69 18.86 -8.96 -10.05
N GLY A 70 20.18 -8.97 -9.90
CA GLY A 70 21.13 -8.57 -10.95
C GLY A 70 20.83 -7.17 -11.54
N GLU A 71 20.61 -7.11 -12.85
CA GLU A 71 20.33 -5.85 -13.57
C GLU A 71 19.03 -5.17 -13.12
N GLN A 72 18.02 -5.95 -12.69
CA GLN A 72 16.75 -5.38 -12.23
C GLN A 72 16.94 -4.52 -10.98
N TRP A 73 17.85 -4.93 -10.07
CA TRP A 73 18.24 -4.12 -8.92
C TRP A 73 18.93 -2.82 -9.34
N ARG A 74 19.86 -2.88 -10.31
CA ARG A 74 20.59 -1.67 -10.74
C ARG A 74 19.66 -0.58 -11.26
N SER A 75 18.71 -0.92 -12.13
CA SER A 75 17.72 0.06 -12.60
C SER A 75 16.79 0.51 -11.48
N ALA A 76 16.24 -0.42 -10.69
CA ALA A 76 15.36 -0.07 -9.57
C ALA A 76 16.03 0.89 -8.57
N ARG A 77 17.30 0.64 -8.24
CA ARG A 77 18.12 1.45 -7.36
C ARG A 77 18.33 2.85 -7.91
N TRP A 78 18.92 2.99 -9.10
CA TRP A 78 19.34 4.32 -9.62
C TRP A 78 18.17 5.15 -10.14
N ASP A 79 17.30 4.53 -10.92
CA ASP A 79 16.26 5.27 -11.64
C ASP A 79 15.12 5.70 -10.72
N VAL A 80 14.87 4.92 -9.67
CA VAL A 80 13.70 5.11 -8.81
C VAL A 80 14.04 5.26 -7.33
N LEU A 81 14.62 4.24 -6.70
CA LEU A 81 14.75 4.20 -5.24
C LEU A 81 15.68 5.30 -4.70
N LEU A 82 16.76 5.63 -5.41
CA LEU A 82 17.66 6.73 -5.04
C LEU A 82 17.24 8.09 -5.60
N ASN A 83 16.13 8.14 -6.35
CA ASN A 83 15.61 9.36 -6.98
C ASN A 83 14.21 9.71 -6.45
N PRO A 84 14.07 10.43 -5.33
CA PRO A 84 12.77 10.80 -4.76
C PRO A 84 11.88 11.65 -5.67
N LEU A 85 12.46 12.30 -6.69
CA LEU A 85 11.71 13.09 -7.66
C LEU A 85 10.90 12.20 -8.61
N SER A 86 11.33 10.95 -8.81
CA SER A 86 10.62 9.97 -9.65
C SER A 86 9.40 9.34 -8.98
N TRP A 87 9.30 9.44 -7.65
CA TRP A 87 8.24 8.78 -6.91
C TRP A 87 6.91 9.43 -7.23
N GLN A 88 5.85 8.64 -7.30
CA GLN A 88 4.51 9.11 -7.64
C GLN A 88 3.48 8.46 -6.74
N TYR A 89 2.28 9.03 -6.73
CA TYR A 89 1.14 8.54 -5.96
C TYR A 89 -0.06 8.38 -6.89
N GLY A 90 -0.71 7.23 -6.78
CA GLY A 90 -2.04 7.03 -7.32
C GLY A 90 -3.05 7.74 -6.43
N VAL A 91 -4.11 8.22 -7.05
CA VAL A 91 -5.24 8.91 -6.42
C VAL A 91 -6.39 7.92 -6.37
N LEU A 92 -6.48 7.18 -5.26
CA LEU A 92 -7.61 6.28 -5.01
C LEU A 92 -8.81 7.12 -4.58
N LEU A 93 -9.87 7.11 -5.37
CA LEU A 93 -11.07 7.87 -5.09
C LEU A 93 -11.90 7.20 -4.00
N ASN A 94 -12.53 8.02 -3.17
CA ASN A 94 -13.46 7.58 -2.16
C ASN A 94 -14.89 7.54 -2.74
N ARG A 95 -15.41 6.34 -3.03
CA ARG A 95 -16.74 6.09 -3.57
C ARG A 95 -17.88 6.59 -2.68
N PHE A 96 -17.60 6.95 -1.43
CA PHE A 96 -18.56 7.48 -0.47
C PHE A 96 -18.73 9.02 -0.57
N CYS A 97 -18.00 9.68 -1.47
CA CYS A 97 -18.08 11.11 -1.73
C CYS A 97 -18.70 11.41 -3.11
N ASP A 98 -19.16 12.64 -3.31
CA ASP A 98 -19.34 13.17 -4.67
C ASP A 98 -17.96 13.46 -5.29
N LEU A 99 -17.70 12.84 -6.44
CA LEU A 99 -16.42 12.83 -7.12
C LEU A 99 -16.45 13.58 -8.46
N THR A 100 -17.58 14.17 -8.85
CA THR A 100 -17.81 14.69 -10.21
C THR A 100 -16.74 15.73 -10.61
N ASN A 101 -16.57 16.76 -9.78
CA ASN A 101 -15.57 17.82 -10.02
C ASN A 101 -14.13 17.30 -9.90
N LEU A 102 -13.88 16.36 -9.00
CA LEU A 102 -12.54 15.82 -8.77
C LEU A 102 -12.07 15.01 -9.98
N LYS A 103 -12.92 14.14 -10.53
CA LYS A 103 -12.61 13.34 -11.72
C LYS A 103 -12.28 14.23 -12.91
N GLN A 104 -13.13 15.23 -13.16
CA GLN A 104 -12.89 16.20 -14.23
C GLN A 104 -11.53 16.88 -14.06
N CYS A 105 -11.24 17.36 -12.84
CA CYS A 105 -9.98 18.05 -12.57
C CYS A 105 -8.75 17.12 -12.73
N LEU A 106 -8.84 15.86 -12.30
CA LEU A 106 -7.78 14.87 -12.51
C LEU A 106 -7.54 14.64 -14.01
N THR A 107 -8.60 14.48 -14.81
CA THR A 107 -8.48 14.32 -16.26
C THR A 107 -7.88 15.55 -16.93
N GLU A 108 -8.29 16.77 -16.57
CA GLU A 108 -7.71 18.03 -17.06
C GLU A 108 -6.23 18.19 -16.69
N LEU A 109 -5.81 17.60 -15.57
CA LEU A 109 -4.41 17.53 -15.13
C LEU A 109 -3.62 16.39 -15.80
N GLY A 110 -4.22 15.60 -16.70
CA GLY A 110 -3.55 14.53 -17.43
C GLY A 110 -3.50 13.20 -16.68
N TYR A 111 -4.25 13.03 -15.59
CA TYR A 111 -4.37 11.73 -14.94
C TYR A 111 -5.26 10.79 -15.75
N THR A 112 -4.87 9.51 -15.78
CA THR A 112 -5.60 8.41 -16.40
C THR A 112 -6.00 7.37 -15.37
N THR A 113 -7.04 6.59 -15.64
CA THR A 113 -7.46 5.50 -14.75
C THR A 113 -6.42 4.37 -14.81
N LEU A 114 -6.02 3.83 -13.65
CA LEU A 114 -5.08 2.71 -13.55
C LEU A 114 -5.61 1.42 -14.18
N LEU A 115 -6.91 1.16 -14.01
CA LEU A 115 -7.62 0.04 -14.59
C LEU A 115 -8.73 0.59 -15.48
N PRO A 116 -8.58 0.55 -16.81
CA PRO A 116 -9.67 0.90 -17.73
C PRO A 116 -10.86 -0.01 -17.42
N GLN A 117 -12.07 0.54 -17.40
CA GLN A 117 -13.26 -0.32 -17.30
C GLN A 117 -13.35 -1.13 -18.60
N THR A 118 -13.06 -2.42 -18.52
CA THR A 118 -13.45 -3.37 -19.56
C THR A 118 -14.98 -3.45 -19.55
N HIS A 119 -15.56 -3.56 -20.75
CA HIS A 119 -17.00 -3.45 -21.02
C HIS A 119 -17.93 -4.22 -20.07
N PRO A 120 -19.20 -3.81 -19.94
CA PRO A 120 -20.16 -4.39 -19.00
C PRO A 120 -20.54 -5.81 -19.44
N GLU A 121 -19.83 -6.82 -18.96
CA GLU A 121 -20.26 -8.20 -19.14
C GLU A 121 -21.34 -8.54 -18.10
N SER A 122 -22.55 -8.71 -18.65
CA SER A 122 -23.72 -9.38 -18.08
C SER A 122 -24.51 -8.65 -16.99
N HIS A 123 -25.81 -8.59 -17.22
CA HIS A 123 -26.88 -8.13 -16.33
C HIS A 123 -27.02 -9.00 -15.06
N SER A 124 -25.97 -9.11 -14.24
CA SER A 124 -26.11 -9.55 -12.85
C SER A 124 -26.24 -8.31 -11.96
N GLN A 125 -27.26 -8.28 -11.10
CA GLN A 125 -27.54 -7.18 -10.18
C GLN A 125 -26.50 -7.06 -9.04
N THR A 126 -25.34 -7.72 -9.18
CA THR A 126 -24.29 -7.92 -8.17
C THR A 126 -22.89 -7.64 -8.75
N ALA A 127 -22.78 -6.76 -9.75
CA ALA A 127 -21.48 -6.38 -10.27
C ALA A 127 -20.70 -5.58 -9.19
N PRO A 128 -19.45 -5.96 -8.86
CA PRO A 128 -18.65 -5.24 -7.88
C PRO A 128 -18.41 -3.80 -8.32
N THR A 129 -18.32 -2.89 -7.35
CA THR A 129 -18.04 -1.49 -7.68
C THR A 129 -16.59 -1.37 -8.15
N PRO A 130 -16.35 -0.90 -9.38
CA PRO A 130 -14.99 -0.87 -9.92
C PRO A 130 -14.13 0.10 -9.10
N LEU A 131 -12.95 -0.37 -8.70
CA LEU A 131 -11.95 0.41 -8.00
C LEU A 131 -11.53 1.61 -8.86
N GLN A 132 -11.67 2.81 -8.34
CA GLN A 132 -11.32 4.02 -9.06
C GLN A 132 -10.00 4.58 -8.53
N CYS A 133 -8.91 4.32 -9.26
CA CYS A 133 -7.60 4.88 -8.97
C CYS A 133 -7.07 5.59 -10.21
N PHE A 134 -6.67 6.86 -10.05
CA PHE A 134 -6.07 7.66 -11.10
C PHE A 134 -4.56 7.73 -10.92
N ILE A 135 -3.82 7.58 -12.00
CA ILE A 135 -2.35 7.70 -12.07
C ILE A 135 -1.96 8.75 -13.10
N HIS A 136 -0.74 9.26 -12.99
CA HIS A 136 -0.19 10.21 -13.96
C HIS A 136 1.15 9.65 -14.46
N ARG A 137 1.51 9.90 -15.73
CA ARG A 137 2.77 9.40 -16.29
C ARG A 137 3.98 10.07 -15.63
N ASP A 138 3.89 11.38 -15.41
CA ASP A 138 4.89 12.19 -14.70
C ASP A 138 4.59 12.24 -13.19
N PRO A 139 5.60 12.51 -12.34
CA PRO A 139 5.47 12.55 -10.88
C PRO A 139 4.76 13.82 -10.36
N VAL A 140 3.55 14.08 -10.85
CA VAL A 140 2.70 15.19 -10.43
C VAL A 140 2.26 14.99 -8.98
N ARG A 141 2.37 16.06 -8.19
CA ARG A 141 2.05 16.06 -6.75
C ARG A 141 0.70 16.69 -6.51
N ILE A 142 -0.20 15.90 -5.94
CA ILE A 142 -1.47 16.37 -5.39
C ILE A 142 -1.34 16.44 -3.86
N PRO A 143 -1.87 17.48 -3.21
CA PRO A 143 -1.83 17.59 -1.75
C PRO A 143 -2.69 16.51 -1.10
N THR A 144 -2.26 15.99 0.04
CA THR A 144 -3.13 15.18 0.91
C THR A 144 -4.22 16.04 1.51
N GLN A 145 -5.45 15.54 1.60
CA GLN A 145 -6.50 16.21 2.34
C GLN A 145 -6.30 16.04 3.85
N ASN A 146 -6.47 17.12 4.61
CA ASN A 146 -6.41 17.07 6.07
C ASN A 146 -7.65 16.38 6.64
N HIS A 147 -7.50 15.74 7.79
CA HIS A 147 -8.64 15.18 8.50
C HIS A 147 -9.50 16.33 9.07
N HIS A 148 -10.80 16.25 8.83
CA HIS A 148 -11.79 17.17 9.37
C HIS A 148 -12.97 16.35 9.90
N PRO A 149 -13.30 16.43 11.21
CA PRO A 149 -14.45 15.71 11.77
C PRO A 149 -15.74 16.04 11.01
N GLY A 150 -16.52 15.02 10.67
CA GLY A 150 -17.77 15.16 9.90
C GLY A 150 -17.60 15.30 8.39
N TRP A 151 -16.37 15.33 7.86
CA TRP A 151 -16.10 15.43 6.43
C TRP A 151 -15.30 14.24 5.94
N LEU A 152 -15.79 13.63 4.86
CA LEU A 152 -15.07 12.55 4.19
C LEU A 152 -14.05 13.12 3.19
N LYS A 153 -12.84 12.58 3.24
CA LYS A 153 -11.82 12.83 2.23
C LYS A 153 -12.23 12.17 0.91
N GLN A 154 -12.08 12.89 -0.18
CA GLN A 154 -12.48 12.45 -1.53
C GLN A 154 -11.49 11.49 -2.17
N TYR A 155 -10.22 11.48 -1.72
CA TYR A 155 -9.21 10.59 -2.26
C TYR A 155 -8.08 10.27 -1.26
N TYR A 156 -7.49 9.09 -1.41
CA TYR A 156 -6.31 8.63 -0.69
C TYR A 156 -5.12 8.55 -1.65
N LEU A 157 -3.96 9.02 -1.22
CA LEU A 157 -2.71 8.95 -1.99
C LEU A 157 -1.89 7.74 -1.55
N LEU A 158 -1.56 6.85 -2.49
CA LEU A 158 -0.75 5.65 -2.23
C LEU A 158 0.19 5.32 -3.39
N ASN A 159 1.15 4.42 -3.15
CA ASN A 159 1.85 3.74 -4.23
C ASN A 159 0.85 2.83 -4.95
N ALA A 160 0.57 3.04 -6.24
CA ALA A 160 -0.47 2.31 -6.96
C ALA A 160 -0.26 0.78 -6.94
N ALA A 161 0.99 0.30 -6.84
CA ALA A 161 1.27 -1.12 -6.68
C ALA A 161 0.63 -1.72 -5.41
N SER A 162 0.39 -0.92 -4.36
CA SER A 162 -0.31 -1.36 -3.14
C SER A 162 -1.78 -1.75 -3.36
N LEU A 163 -2.34 -1.50 -4.56
CA LEU A 163 -3.66 -2.00 -4.94
C LEU A 163 -3.63 -3.45 -5.44
N LEU A 164 -2.48 -3.94 -5.93
CA LEU A 164 -2.35 -5.31 -6.45
C LEU A 164 -2.77 -6.37 -5.41
N PRO A 165 -2.33 -6.32 -4.12
CA PRO A 165 -2.81 -7.29 -3.12
C PRO A 165 -4.34 -7.26 -2.94
N VAL A 166 -4.96 -6.08 -2.98
CA VAL A 166 -6.39 -5.90 -2.76
C VAL A 166 -7.19 -6.42 -3.95
N LEU A 167 -6.73 -6.12 -5.16
CA LEU A 167 -7.32 -6.64 -6.40
C LEU A 167 -7.20 -8.17 -6.48
N SER A 168 -6.04 -8.72 -6.12
CA SER A 168 -5.81 -10.18 -6.06
C SER A 168 -6.64 -10.89 -4.97
N LEU A 169 -7.03 -10.18 -3.90
CA LEU A 169 -7.91 -10.73 -2.87
C LEU A 169 -9.33 -10.94 -3.42
N ASN A 170 -9.74 -10.09 -4.37
CA ASN A 170 -10.99 -10.18 -5.14
C ASN A 170 -12.23 -10.32 -4.23
N VAL A 171 -12.33 -9.43 -3.24
CA VAL A 171 -13.42 -9.38 -2.25
C VAL A 171 -14.78 -9.18 -2.93
N LYS A 172 -15.79 -9.92 -2.49
CA LYS A 172 -17.18 -9.81 -2.94
C LYS A 172 -18.07 -9.14 -1.90
N GLU A 173 -19.21 -8.64 -2.35
CA GLU A 173 -20.21 -8.03 -1.47
C GLU A 173 -20.64 -9.02 -0.38
N GLY A 174 -20.71 -8.56 0.88
CA GLY A 174 -21.12 -9.35 2.03
C GLY A 174 -20.06 -10.28 2.63
N GLU A 175 -18.91 -10.51 1.98
CA GLU A 175 -17.84 -11.35 2.53
C GLU A 175 -17.26 -10.77 3.83
N HIS A 176 -16.81 -11.65 4.72
CA HIS A 176 -16.06 -11.29 5.93
C HIS A 176 -14.57 -11.22 5.60
N VAL A 177 -13.99 -10.05 5.82
CA VAL A 177 -12.60 -9.75 5.45
C VAL A 177 -11.79 -9.39 6.70
N LEU A 178 -10.60 -9.98 6.80
CA LEU A 178 -9.59 -9.61 7.79
C LEU A 178 -8.41 -8.92 7.10
N ASP A 179 -8.08 -7.71 7.50
CA ASP A 179 -6.80 -7.07 7.24
C ASP A 179 -5.93 -7.21 8.49
N LEU A 180 -5.00 -8.18 8.46
CA LEU A 180 -4.28 -8.65 9.65
C LEU A 180 -3.25 -7.63 10.17
N CYS A 181 -2.76 -6.76 9.29
CA CYS A 181 -1.72 -5.75 9.54
C CYS A 181 -2.11 -4.44 8.87
N ALA A 182 -3.23 -3.86 9.30
CA ALA A 182 -4.01 -2.91 8.53
C ALA A 182 -3.44 -1.50 8.45
N ALA A 183 -2.66 -1.04 9.43
CA ALA A 183 -2.27 0.37 9.45
C ALA A 183 -1.24 0.70 8.36
N PRO A 184 -1.28 1.91 7.78
CA PRO A 184 -2.11 3.07 8.19
C PRO A 184 -3.56 3.05 7.66
N GLY A 185 -4.01 1.96 7.02
CA GLY A 185 -5.40 1.76 6.58
C GLY A 185 -5.63 1.92 5.08
N GLY A 186 -4.57 2.12 4.28
CA GLY A 186 -4.72 2.34 2.84
C GLY A 186 -5.29 1.14 2.08
N LYS A 187 -4.87 -0.09 2.44
CA LYS A 187 -5.38 -1.31 1.82
C LYS A 187 -6.77 -1.69 2.32
N SER A 188 -7.05 -1.54 3.61
CA SER A 188 -8.40 -1.70 4.17
C SER A 188 -9.38 -0.69 3.55
N LEU A 189 -8.96 0.55 3.33
CA LEU A 189 -9.75 1.54 2.60
C LEU A 189 -10.00 1.09 1.16
N ALA A 190 -8.97 0.59 0.46
CA ALA A 190 -9.11 0.08 -0.90
C ALA A 190 -10.09 -1.11 -0.99
N VAL A 191 -10.13 -2.00 0.00
CA VAL A 191 -11.15 -3.06 0.11
C VAL A 191 -12.57 -2.45 0.13
N LEU A 192 -12.78 -1.40 0.93
CA LEU A 192 -14.07 -0.69 0.97
C LEU A 192 -14.39 0.05 -0.35
N GLN A 193 -13.37 0.34 -1.17
CA GLN A 193 -13.57 0.94 -2.49
C GLN A 193 -13.91 -0.10 -3.56
N THR A 194 -13.58 -1.38 -3.37
CA THR A 194 -13.90 -2.48 -4.30
C THR A 194 -15.25 -3.14 -4.03
N ALA A 195 -15.63 -3.25 -2.76
CA ALA A 195 -16.83 -3.98 -2.34
C ALA A 195 -17.40 -3.39 -1.04
N THR A 196 -18.59 -3.83 -0.64
CA THR A 196 -19.15 -3.64 0.70
C THR A 196 -19.07 -4.96 1.48
N PRO A 197 -18.02 -5.17 2.31
CA PRO A 197 -17.90 -6.36 3.14
C PRO A 197 -19.05 -6.47 4.15
N GLY A 198 -19.43 -7.69 4.53
CA GLY A 198 -20.32 -7.91 5.68
C GLY A 198 -19.61 -7.61 7.00
N LEU A 199 -18.29 -7.82 7.02
CA LEU A 199 -17.38 -7.43 8.09
C LEU A 199 -16.03 -7.07 7.48
N LEU A 200 -15.46 -5.93 7.87
CA LEU A 200 -14.05 -5.63 7.65
C LEU A 200 -13.36 -5.48 9.02
N HIS A 201 -12.58 -6.50 9.37
CA HIS A 201 -11.78 -6.52 10.58
C HIS A 201 -10.36 -6.01 10.28
N CYS A 202 -10.01 -4.85 10.81
CA CYS A 202 -8.69 -4.25 10.67
C CYS A 202 -7.89 -4.40 11.97
N ASN A 203 -6.78 -5.13 11.94
CA ASN A 203 -5.91 -5.32 13.10
C ASN A 203 -4.58 -4.59 12.94
N GLU A 204 -4.08 -3.96 14.00
CA GLU A 204 -2.73 -3.39 14.05
C GLU A 204 -2.15 -3.56 15.46
N VAL A 205 -0.92 -4.08 15.56
CA VAL A 205 -0.28 -4.42 16.84
C VAL A 205 0.46 -3.24 17.48
N ASP A 206 0.82 -2.22 16.69
CA ASP A 206 1.46 -1.01 17.20
C ASP A 206 0.40 0.06 17.54
N GLN A 207 0.41 0.54 18.79
CA GLN A 207 -0.60 1.48 19.29
C GLN A 207 -0.66 2.78 18.46
N HIS A 208 0.50 3.33 18.08
CA HIS A 208 0.54 4.61 17.37
C HIS A 208 0.00 4.45 15.94
N ARG A 209 0.36 3.36 15.26
CA ARG A 209 -0.19 2.99 13.95
C ARG A 209 -1.67 2.66 14.03
N HIS A 210 -2.13 2.01 15.09
CA HIS A 210 -3.54 1.74 15.34
C HIS A 210 -4.34 3.04 15.47
N ASP A 211 -3.84 4.04 16.21
CA ASP A 211 -4.48 5.35 16.30
C ASP A 211 -4.55 6.07 14.94
N TRP A 212 -3.54 5.86 14.09
CA TRP A 212 -3.57 6.37 12.71
C TRP A 212 -4.61 5.62 11.87
N LEU A 213 -4.68 4.29 11.96
CA LEU A 213 -5.69 3.49 11.29
C LEU A 213 -7.11 3.97 11.63
N LEU A 214 -7.39 4.23 12.91
CA LEU A 214 -8.67 4.79 13.35
C LEU A 214 -8.97 6.15 12.67
N LYS A 215 -8.00 7.07 12.69
CA LYS A 215 -8.13 8.39 12.02
C LYS A 215 -8.32 8.25 10.52
N THR A 216 -7.67 7.29 9.87
CA THR A 216 -7.86 6.99 8.45
C THR A 216 -9.29 6.53 8.23
N LEU A 217 -9.76 5.49 8.93
CA LEU A 217 -11.12 4.98 8.75
C LEU A 217 -12.17 6.06 9.03
N GLU A 218 -12.01 6.87 10.07
CA GLU A 218 -12.88 8.01 10.36
C GLU A 218 -12.91 9.06 9.24
N SER A 219 -11.76 9.31 8.59
CA SER A 219 -11.63 10.31 7.52
C SER A 219 -12.28 9.90 6.21
N TYR A 220 -12.47 8.60 5.96
CA TYR A 220 -12.89 8.10 4.66
C TYR A 220 -14.21 7.33 4.69
N VAL A 221 -14.60 6.74 5.83
CA VAL A 221 -15.79 5.88 5.91
C VAL A 221 -16.97 6.66 6.55
N PRO A 222 -18.13 6.72 5.88
CA PRO A 222 -19.30 7.41 6.42
C PRO A 222 -19.81 6.73 7.71
N PRO A 223 -20.43 7.47 8.65
CA PRO A 223 -21.01 6.92 9.87
C PRO A 223 -21.96 5.74 9.63
N THR A 224 -22.72 5.76 8.54
CA THR A 224 -23.67 4.72 8.17
C THR A 224 -23.02 3.35 7.92
N LEU A 225 -21.75 3.30 7.54
CA LEU A 225 -21.03 2.06 7.24
C LEU A 225 -20.07 1.63 8.36
N ARG A 226 -19.96 2.40 9.46
CA ARG A 226 -19.05 2.08 10.56
C ARG A 226 -19.39 0.76 11.28
N HIS A 227 -20.65 0.34 11.22
CA HIS A 227 -21.09 -0.93 11.81
C HIS A 227 -20.46 -2.16 11.13
N LEU A 228 -19.94 -2.01 9.90
CA LEU A 228 -19.21 -3.06 9.18
C LEU A 228 -17.75 -3.18 9.64
N LEU A 229 -17.23 -2.21 10.40
CA LEU A 229 -15.83 -2.14 10.80
C LEU A 229 -15.62 -2.72 12.20
N SER A 230 -14.65 -3.62 12.32
CA SER A 230 -14.06 -4.02 13.60
C SER A 230 -12.60 -3.60 13.60
N VAL A 231 -12.15 -2.85 14.59
CA VAL A 231 -10.74 -2.44 14.69
C VAL A 231 -10.16 -2.97 16.00
N THR A 232 -9.04 -3.69 15.92
CA THR A 232 -8.39 -4.28 17.11
C THR A 232 -6.92 -3.94 17.19
N HIS A 233 -6.43 -3.92 18.43
CA HIS A 233 -5.03 -3.77 18.78
C HIS A 233 -4.49 -5.06 19.40
N LEU A 234 -4.26 -6.07 18.55
CA LEU A 234 -3.86 -7.42 18.95
C LEU A 234 -2.63 -7.88 18.16
N ASP A 235 -1.90 -8.83 18.73
CA ASP A 235 -0.86 -9.56 17.98
C ASP A 235 -1.53 -10.44 16.91
N GLY A 236 -1.27 -10.11 15.64
CA GLY A 236 -1.84 -10.82 14.49
C GLY A 236 -1.57 -12.33 14.49
N ARG A 237 -0.51 -12.79 15.15
CA ARG A 237 -0.17 -14.22 15.26
C ARG A 237 -1.18 -15.03 16.08
N SER A 238 -1.98 -14.35 16.90
CA SER A 238 -3.00 -14.97 17.76
C SER A 238 -4.39 -14.99 17.14
N ILE A 239 -4.66 -14.21 16.08
CA ILE A 239 -6.03 -14.04 15.55
C ILE A 239 -6.57 -15.35 14.99
N GLY A 240 -5.75 -16.16 14.32
CA GLY A 240 -6.16 -17.44 13.76
C GLY A 240 -6.64 -18.44 14.81
N SER A 241 -6.07 -18.43 16.01
CA SER A 241 -6.52 -19.30 17.11
C SER A 241 -7.73 -18.72 17.86
N MET A 242 -7.84 -17.39 17.97
CA MET A 242 -8.98 -16.73 18.60
C MET A 242 -10.25 -16.77 17.74
N ARG A 243 -10.11 -16.71 16.42
CA ARG A 243 -11.21 -16.65 15.45
C ARG A 243 -10.94 -17.60 14.28
N PRO A 244 -10.91 -18.92 14.53
CA PRO A 244 -10.63 -19.90 13.50
C PRO A 244 -11.76 -19.94 12.46
N ALA A 245 -11.39 -20.03 11.18
CA ALA A 245 -12.32 -20.14 10.06
C ALA A 245 -13.45 -19.09 10.03
N ALA A 246 -13.17 -17.87 10.52
CA ALA A 246 -14.16 -16.81 10.69
C ALA A 246 -14.26 -15.83 9.50
N TYR A 247 -13.33 -15.89 8.55
CA TYR A 247 -13.24 -14.95 7.42
C TYR A 247 -13.21 -15.68 6.09
N ASP A 248 -13.86 -15.09 5.08
CA ASP A 248 -13.81 -15.57 3.70
C ASP A 248 -12.50 -15.17 3.02
N LYS A 249 -12.01 -13.98 3.38
CA LYS A 249 -10.81 -13.34 2.80
C LYS A 249 -9.90 -12.80 3.90
N VAL A 250 -8.59 -13.05 3.77
CA VAL A 250 -7.59 -12.47 4.66
C VAL A 250 -6.49 -11.78 3.86
N LEU A 251 -6.20 -10.53 4.19
CA LEU A 251 -5.06 -9.77 3.71
C LEU A 251 -3.95 -9.77 4.77
N VAL A 252 -2.75 -10.16 4.37
CA VAL A 252 -1.54 -10.12 5.19
C VAL A 252 -0.54 -9.17 4.52
N ASP A 253 -0.71 -7.87 4.75
CA ASP A 253 0.27 -6.85 4.37
C ASP A 253 1.37 -6.80 5.44
N ALA A 254 2.31 -7.73 5.34
CA ALA A 254 3.18 -8.05 6.46
C ALA A 254 4.18 -6.92 6.77
N PRO A 255 4.52 -6.69 8.06
CA PRO A 255 5.65 -5.85 8.40
C PRO A 255 6.92 -6.39 7.72
N CYS A 256 7.62 -5.53 7.02
CA CYS A 256 8.78 -5.88 6.20
C CYS A 256 9.82 -4.76 6.21
N SER A 257 10.95 -5.00 5.59
CA SER A 257 12.05 -4.05 5.46
C SER A 257 11.74 -2.79 4.65
N ASN A 258 10.53 -2.67 4.08
CA ASN A 258 9.97 -1.45 3.46
C ASN A 258 11.05 -0.61 2.74
N ASP A 259 11.69 -1.23 1.74
CA ASP A 259 13.01 -0.85 1.22
C ASP A 259 13.11 0.65 0.90
N ARG A 260 12.06 1.22 0.30
CA ARG A 260 11.99 2.64 -0.05
C ARG A 260 12.04 3.53 1.19
N SER A 261 11.36 3.16 2.28
CA SER A 261 11.37 3.93 3.53
C SER A 261 12.68 3.77 4.28
N TRP A 262 13.22 2.55 4.37
CA TRP A 262 14.45 2.27 5.12
C TRP A 262 15.67 2.96 4.50
N LEU A 263 15.73 3.08 3.17
CA LEU A 263 16.80 3.81 2.46
C LEU A 263 16.95 5.27 2.89
N TYR A 264 15.89 5.89 3.42
CA TYR A 264 15.89 7.31 3.78
C TYR A 264 15.71 7.53 5.28
N THR A 265 16.08 6.54 6.09
CA THR A 265 16.18 6.76 7.54
C THR A 265 17.22 7.84 7.83
N PRO A 266 16.88 8.87 8.62
CA PRO A 266 17.80 9.97 8.89
C PRO A 266 18.94 9.57 9.84
N ASP A 267 18.78 8.50 10.60
CA ASP A 267 19.74 8.02 11.58
C ASP A 267 20.42 6.72 11.11
N THR A 268 21.74 6.77 10.98
CA THR A 268 22.56 5.61 10.62
C THR A 268 22.48 4.50 11.66
N HIS A 269 22.45 4.87 12.95
CA HIS A 269 22.34 3.88 14.04
C HIS A 269 20.98 3.18 13.99
N GLN A 270 19.90 3.92 13.74
CA GLN A 270 18.59 3.34 13.49
C GLN A 270 18.59 2.38 12.29
N GLY A 271 19.27 2.73 11.20
CA GLY A 271 19.42 1.85 10.04
C GLY A 271 20.15 0.55 10.38
N GLU A 272 21.22 0.61 11.17
CA GLU A 272 21.95 -0.58 11.66
C GLU A 272 21.09 -1.47 12.56
N MET A 273 20.29 -0.86 13.46
CA MET A 273 19.35 -1.60 14.28
C MET A 273 18.30 -2.33 13.43
N TRP A 274 17.69 -1.64 12.47
CA TRP A 274 16.72 -2.24 11.56
C TRP A 274 17.31 -3.39 10.75
N LEU A 275 18.55 -3.28 10.28
CA LEU A 275 19.21 -4.38 9.58
C LEU A 275 19.44 -5.60 10.48
N LYS A 276 19.73 -5.42 11.77
CA LYS A 276 19.82 -6.52 12.74
C LYS A 276 18.44 -7.18 12.94
N GLU A 277 17.41 -6.37 13.15
CA GLU A 277 16.03 -6.81 13.33
C GLU A 277 15.45 -7.49 12.09
N ARG A 278 15.89 -7.08 10.89
CA ARG A 278 15.45 -7.62 9.59
C ARG A 278 15.57 -9.13 9.49
N THR A 279 16.57 -9.72 10.14
CA THR A 279 16.80 -11.17 10.16
C THR A 279 15.64 -11.97 10.79
N GLN A 280 14.82 -11.32 11.63
CA GLN A 280 13.67 -11.94 12.30
C GLN A 280 12.36 -11.76 11.52
N LEU A 281 12.33 -10.88 10.52
CA LEU A 281 11.11 -10.58 9.76
C LEU A 281 10.54 -11.79 9.03
N PRO A 282 11.33 -12.65 8.35
CA PRO A 282 10.78 -13.84 7.68
C PRO A 282 10.04 -14.79 8.64
N LEU A 283 10.57 -14.96 9.86
CA LEU A 283 9.91 -15.79 10.88
C LEU A 283 8.58 -15.18 11.31
N LEU A 284 8.56 -13.89 11.63
CA LEU A 284 7.34 -13.17 11.98
C LEU A 284 6.30 -13.23 10.86
N GLN A 285 6.73 -13.01 9.62
CA GLN A 285 5.88 -13.06 8.42
C GLN A 285 5.27 -14.46 8.22
N LYS A 286 6.06 -15.51 8.42
CA LYS A 286 5.58 -16.90 8.41
C LYS A 286 4.52 -17.13 9.49
N GLU A 287 4.76 -16.70 10.73
CA GLU A 287 3.80 -16.83 11.83
C GLU A 287 2.48 -16.11 11.54
N LEU A 288 2.55 -14.89 10.99
CA LEU A 288 1.38 -14.11 10.58
C LEU A 288 0.60 -14.79 9.45
N LEU A 289 1.30 -15.34 8.45
CA LEU A 289 0.66 -16.05 7.35
C LEU A 289 0.00 -17.35 7.82
N CYS A 290 0.63 -18.11 8.73
CA CYS A 290 0.00 -19.27 9.37
C CYS A 290 -1.26 -18.90 10.17
N SER A 291 -1.22 -17.79 10.91
CA SER A 291 -2.38 -17.27 11.64
C SER A 291 -3.52 -16.87 10.70
N ALA A 292 -3.20 -16.22 9.57
CA ALA A 292 -4.17 -15.89 8.53
C ALA A 292 -4.83 -17.14 7.92
N LEU A 293 -4.05 -18.19 7.66
CA LEU A 293 -4.57 -19.46 7.15
C LEU A 293 -5.46 -20.16 8.19
N ALA A 294 -5.16 -20.07 9.48
CA ALA A 294 -6.06 -20.58 10.52
C ALA A 294 -7.35 -19.76 10.64
N ALA A 295 -7.27 -18.44 10.42
CA ALA A 295 -8.41 -17.52 10.50
C ALA A 295 -9.36 -17.64 9.31
N VAL A 296 -8.85 -17.97 8.12
CA VAL A 296 -9.67 -18.08 6.90
C VAL A 296 -10.48 -19.39 6.91
N CYS A 297 -11.71 -19.36 6.40
CA CYS A 297 -12.54 -20.55 6.25
C CYS A 297 -11.97 -21.50 5.16
N PRO A 298 -12.27 -22.81 5.22
CA PRO A 298 -12.04 -23.70 4.09
C PRO A 298 -12.69 -23.17 2.80
N GLY A 299 -11.94 -23.20 1.69
CA GLY A 299 -12.29 -22.58 0.41
C GLY A 299 -11.96 -21.08 0.33
N GLY A 300 -11.73 -20.42 1.47
CA GLY A 300 -11.38 -19.01 1.53
C GLY A 300 -9.96 -18.70 1.08
N VAL A 301 -9.68 -17.41 0.86
CA VAL A 301 -8.45 -16.93 0.22
C VAL A 301 -7.64 -16.05 1.16
N VAL A 302 -6.33 -16.29 1.20
CA VAL A 302 -5.36 -15.41 1.85
C VAL A 302 -4.49 -14.76 0.78
N VAL A 303 -4.32 -13.45 0.85
CA VAL A 303 -3.30 -12.73 0.08
C VAL A 303 -2.20 -12.28 1.02
N TYR A 304 -0.98 -12.76 0.77
CA TYR A 304 0.24 -12.30 1.41
C TYR A 304 0.90 -11.24 0.56
N SER A 305 1.31 -10.12 1.16
CA SER A 305 2.04 -9.07 0.46
C SER A 305 3.09 -8.40 1.33
N THR A 306 4.13 -7.88 0.68
CA THR A 306 5.16 -7.03 1.29
C THR A 306 5.52 -5.88 0.36
N CYS A 307 6.17 -4.85 0.89
CA CYS A 307 6.78 -3.76 0.10
C CYS A 307 8.31 -3.81 0.12
N THR A 308 8.87 -5.01 0.03
CA THR A 308 10.31 -5.28 -0.08
C THR A 308 10.62 -6.17 -1.29
N MET A 309 11.85 -6.07 -1.80
CA MET A 309 12.37 -6.95 -2.86
C MET A 309 13.06 -8.21 -2.34
N SER A 310 13.22 -8.34 -1.03
CA SER A 310 13.90 -9.46 -0.36
C SER A 310 13.26 -10.81 -0.63
N GLN A 311 14.00 -11.72 -1.27
CA GLN A 311 13.53 -13.10 -1.47
C GLN A 311 13.19 -13.79 -0.13
N ALA A 312 14.02 -13.54 0.89
CA ALA A 312 13.85 -14.11 2.23
C ALA A 312 12.53 -13.68 2.91
N GLU A 313 12.03 -12.48 2.61
CA GLU A 313 10.77 -11.95 3.15
C GLU A 313 9.57 -12.25 2.24
N ASN A 314 9.82 -12.79 1.04
CA ASN A 314 8.81 -13.01 0.00
C ASN A 314 8.64 -14.50 -0.29
N GLN A 315 9.32 -15.02 -1.31
CA GLN A 315 9.20 -16.40 -1.79
C GLN A 315 9.50 -17.39 -0.67
N SER A 316 10.57 -17.18 0.08
CA SER A 316 10.99 -18.11 1.14
C SER A 316 9.95 -18.23 2.26
N VAL A 317 9.21 -17.16 2.56
CA VAL A 317 8.11 -17.20 3.55
C VAL A 317 6.97 -18.08 3.03
N VAL A 318 6.54 -17.84 1.80
CA VAL A 318 5.44 -18.58 1.17
C VAL A 318 5.80 -20.06 1.01
N GLU A 319 6.99 -20.37 0.51
CA GLU A 319 7.51 -21.74 0.39
C GLU A 319 7.58 -22.44 1.75
N ALA A 320 8.07 -21.75 2.78
CA ALA A 320 8.14 -22.31 4.12
C ALA A 320 6.75 -22.59 4.72
N VAL A 321 5.74 -21.78 4.40
CA VAL A 321 4.34 -22.05 4.79
C VAL A 321 3.78 -23.23 4.01
N LEU A 322 3.88 -23.24 2.68
CA LEU A 322 3.39 -24.35 1.84
C LEU A 322 4.02 -25.70 2.24
N ALA A 323 5.29 -25.70 2.64
CA ALA A 323 5.97 -26.91 3.09
C ALA A 323 5.51 -27.40 4.48
N SER A 324 4.98 -26.52 5.35
CA SER A 324 4.65 -26.85 6.74
C SER A 324 3.16 -26.82 7.08
N TYR A 325 2.33 -26.19 6.25
CA TYR A 325 0.89 -26.03 6.48
C TYR A 325 0.11 -26.90 5.48
N GLN A 326 -0.51 -27.97 5.97
CA GLN A 326 -1.29 -28.90 5.15
C GLN A 326 -2.62 -28.30 4.73
N GLY A 327 -3.16 -28.75 3.59
CA GLY A 327 -4.46 -28.29 3.10
C GLY A 327 -4.43 -26.84 2.60
N VAL A 328 -3.31 -26.39 2.06
CA VAL A 328 -3.16 -25.06 1.45
C VAL A 328 -2.57 -25.23 0.06
N GLU A 329 -3.12 -24.49 -0.90
CA GLU A 329 -2.61 -24.44 -2.26
C GLU A 329 -2.30 -23.01 -2.69
N LEU A 330 -1.33 -22.88 -3.59
CA LEU A 330 -1.03 -21.63 -4.27
C LEU A 330 -2.06 -21.40 -5.37
N LEU A 331 -2.56 -20.17 -5.48
CA LEU A 331 -3.36 -19.71 -6.60
C LEU A 331 -2.54 -18.79 -7.48
N GLU A 332 -2.64 -19.00 -8.79
CA GLU A 332 -2.15 -18.03 -9.75
C GLU A 332 -2.93 -16.72 -9.63
N LEU A 333 -2.23 -15.60 -9.80
CA LEU A 333 -2.88 -14.32 -9.97
C LEU A 333 -3.60 -14.32 -11.32
N GLU A 334 -4.76 -13.67 -11.38
CA GLU A 334 -5.57 -13.66 -12.59
C GLU A 334 -4.80 -12.99 -13.74
N GLN A 335 -4.57 -13.72 -14.84
CA GLN A 335 -3.70 -13.26 -15.94
C GLN A 335 -4.17 -11.92 -16.51
N HIS A 336 -5.48 -11.74 -16.66
CA HIS A 336 -6.06 -10.48 -17.16
C HIS A 336 -5.75 -9.28 -16.25
N LEU A 337 -5.61 -9.48 -14.93
CA LEU A 337 -5.22 -8.44 -13.98
C LEU A 337 -3.75 -8.06 -14.19
N ILE A 338 -2.87 -9.06 -14.35
CA ILE A 338 -1.45 -8.83 -14.66
C ILE A 338 -1.29 -8.10 -15.98
N ASP A 339 -1.99 -8.54 -17.03
CA ASP A 339 -1.94 -7.92 -18.36
C ASP A 339 -2.42 -6.46 -18.30
N SER A 340 -3.55 -6.21 -17.62
CA SER A 340 -4.11 -4.85 -17.47
C SER A 340 -3.20 -3.90 -16.70
N LEU A 341 -2.36 -4.42 -15.80
CA LEU A 341 -1.42 -3.63 -15.02
C LEU A 341 -0.02 -3.59 -15.65
N SER A 342 0.26 -4.42 -16.64
CA SER A 342 1.60 -4.54 -17.24
C SER A 342 2.02 -3.29 -18.01
N ASP A 343 1.09 -2.44 -18.45
CA ASP A 343 1.41 -1.13 -19.02
C ASP A 343 1.96 -0.14 -17.98
N HIS A 344 1.66 -0.36 -16.70
CA HIS A 344 1.98 0.55 -15.62
C HIS A 344 3.03 -0.02 -14.65
N PHE A 345 3.05 -1.33 -14.44
CA PHE A 345 3.93 -2.03 -13.51
C PHE A 345 4.96 -2.87 -14.26
N CYS A 346 6.14 -3.04 -13.67
CA CYS A 346 7.13 -4.01 -14.13
C CYS A 346 7.14 -5.18 -13.15
N PHE A 347 6.83 -6.37 -13.64
CA PHE A 347 6.84 -7.59 -12.85
C PHE A 347 8.20 -8.29 -13.00
N ALA A 348 8.78 -8.69 -11.87
CA ALA A 348 9.94 -9.56 -11.86
C ALA A 348 9.55 -10.98 -12.28
N HIS A 349 10.43 -11.65 -13.01
CA HIS A 349 10.24 -13.05 -13.38
C HIS A 349 11.04 -13.93 -12.43
N PHE A 350 10.35 -14.79 -11.68
CA PHE A 350 10.96 -15.80 -10.82
C PHE A 350 10.57 -17.19 -11.30
N HIS A 351 11.48 -18.15 -11.10
CA HIS A 351 11.20 -19.56 -11.36
C HIS A 351 11.73 -20.43 -10.20
N PRO A 352 10.88 -21.19 -9.49
CA PRO A 352 9.42 -21.23 -9.58
C PRO A 352 8.77 -19.93 -9.06
N SER A 353 7.62 -19.54 -9.64
CA SER A 353 6.87 -18.36 -9.18
C SER A 353 5.87 -18.77 -8.11
N VAL A 354 6.19 -18.51 -6.85
CA VAL A 354 5.24 -18.61 -5.71
C VAL A 354 4.50 -17.30 -5.45
N GLY A 355 4.59 -16.35 -6.38
CA GLY A 355 4.02 -15.01 -6.31
C GLY A 355 4.62 -14.05 -7.34
N GLN A 356 4.10 -12.83 -7.37
CA GLN A 356 4.48 -11.77 -8.30
C GLN A 356 5.16 -10.62 -7.53
N LEU A 357 6.27 -10.08 -8.04
CA LEU A 357 6.91 -8.88 -7.50
C LEU A 357 6.83 -7.75 -8.51
N VAL A 358 6.18 -6.66 -8.16
CA VAL A 358 6.32 -5.40 -8.87
C VAL A 358 7.65 -4.77 -8.46
N ILE A 359 8.58 -4.59 -9.40
CA ILE A 359 9.85 -3.90 -9.19
C ILE A 359 9.75 -2.50 -9.81
N PRO A 360 10.13 -1.43 -9.08
CA PRO A 360 10.15 -0.09 -9.64
C PRO A 360 11.22 0.00 -10.74
N GLN A 361 10.84 0.48 -11.91
CA GLN A 361 11.74 0.67 -13.06
C GLN A 361 11.57 2.07 -13.65
N LYS A 362 12.51 2.51 -14.48
CA LYS A 362 12.40 3.79 -15.20
C LYS A 362 11.10 3.85 -16.01
N GLY A 363 10.30 4.88 -15.79
CA GLY A 363 8.97 5.05 -16.42
C GLY A 363 7.83 4.24 -15.79
N LYS A 364 8.14 3.24 -14.95
CA LYS A 364 7.18 2.42 -14.19
C LYS A 364 7.60 2.35 -12.72
N THR A 365 7.54 3.50 -12.04
CA THR A 365 8.20 3.73 -10.73
C THR A 365 7.42 3.20 -9.52
N TRP A 366 6.39 2.38 -9.75
CA TRP A 366 5.54 1.78 -8.72
C TRP A 366 6.23 0.61 -8.02
N GLY A 367 5.80 0.29 -6.80
CA GLY A 367 6.44 -0.74 -5.97
C GLY A 367 7.68 -0.24 -5.19
N PRO A 368 8.47 -1.15 -4.60
CA PRO A 368 8.31 -2.60 -4.69
C PRO A 368 7.01 -3.10 -4.04
N MET A 369 6.42 -4.16 -4.59
CA MET A 369 5.24 -4.83 -4.02
C MET A 369 5.24 -6.30 -4.41
N TYR A 370 5.41 -7.19 -3.44
CA TYR A 370 5.26 -8.64 -3.61
C TYR A 370 3.82 -9.05 -3.29
N VAL A 371 3.27 -10.00 -4.04
CA VAL A 371 1.94 -10.58 -3.81
C VAL A 371 1.96 -12.08 -4.07
N SER A 372 1.43 -12.84 -3.12
CA SER A 372 1.13 -14.27 -3.26
C SER A 372 -0.29 -14.55 -2.79
N ARG A 373 -0.98 -15.45 -3.49
CA ARG A 373 -2.38 -15.79 -3.25
C ARG A 373 -2.48 -17.27 -2.89
N LEU A 374 -3.10 -17.57 -1.75
CA LEU A 374 -3.23 -18.92 -1.23
C LEU A 374 -4.70 -19.23 -0.96
N ARG A 375 -5.09 -20.48 -1.17
CA ARG A 375 -6.41 -20.99 -0.79
C ARG A 375 -6.25 -22.02 0.32
N ARG A 376 -7.09 -21.91 1.35
CA ARG A 376 -7.24 -22.99 2.32
C ARG A 376 -8.22 -24.03 1.77
N ILE A 377 -7.85 -25.30 1.79
CA ILE A 377 -8.67 -26.41 1.28
C ILE A 377 -9.53 -26.99 2.41
N TYR A 378 -8.97 -27.21 3.61
CA TYR A 378 -9.66 -27.75 4.79
C TYR A 378 -9.12 -27.18 6.11
#